data_AF-R7W448-F1
#
_entry.id   AF-R7W448-F1
#
_cell.length_a   1.000
_cell.length_b   1.000
_cell.length_c   1.000
_cell.angle_alpha   90.00
_cell.angle_beta   90.00
_cell.angle_gamma   90.00
#
_symmetry.space_group_name_H-M   'P 1'
#
loop_
_entity.id
_entity.type
_entity.pdbx_description
1 polymer ?
#
loop_
_entity_poly.entity_id
_entity_poly.type
_entity_poly.pdbx_seq_one_letter_code
_entity_poly.pdbx_strand_id
1 'polypeptide(L)'
;MESFSSLRSRITSEYRDTVARRYFTVTGSQPDEATLDTLAETGEGERFLQRAIAEQQGRGEVLGVVAEIQERHGAVADLERSLLELQQVFNDMAVLVAAQGEQLDDIEGHVGRARSFVDRGREQLQVARKHQKSSRKWTCIGIGILLVVILIIVIPIVLKNTNKSNNNNGQQ
;
A
#
# COMPACT_ATOMS: atom_id res chain seq x y z
N MET A 1 12.54 6.79 -13.85
CA MET A 1 12.49 7.11 -15.29
C MET A 1 13.87 7.41 -15.88
N GLU A 2 14.68 8.30 -15.28
CA GLU A 2 16.05 8.60 -15.78
C GLU A 2 16.98 7.38 -15.87
N SER A 3 16.90 6.45 -14.93
CA SER A 3 17.66 5.20 -15.00
C SER A 3 17.27 4.39 -16.25
N PHE A 4 15.98 4.23 -16.52
CA PHE A 4 15.49 3.45 -17.64
C PHE A 4 15.86 4.04 -19.00
N SER A 5 15.72 5.36 -19.18
CA SER A 5 16.15 6.04 -20.42
C SER A 5 17.65 5.92 -20.65
N SER A 6 18.46 5.98 -19.59
CA SER A 6 19.91 5.82 -19.71
C SER A 6 20.32 4.37 -20.00
N LEU A 7 19.59 3.38 -19.47
CA LEU A 7 19.78 1.96 -19.76
C LEU A 7 19.46 1.64 -21.23
N ARG A 8 18.32 2.12 -21.75
CA ARG A 8 17.96 1.97 -23.17
C ARG A 8 19.02 2.61 -24.07
N SER A 9 19.43 3.85 -23.75
CA SER A 9 20.47 4.55 -24.51
C SER A 9 21.79 3.78 -24.52
N ARG A 10 22.19 3.16 -23.40
CA ARG A 10 23.40 2.32 -23.33
C ARG A 10 23.29 1.07 -24.20
N ILE A 11 22.15 0.37 -24.16
CA ILE A 11 21.92 -0.83 -24.97
C ILE A 11 21.99 -0.50 -26.47
N THR A 12 21.33 0.58 -26.90
CA THR A 12 21.37 1.04 -28.29
C THR A 12 22.80 1.42 -28.71
N SER A 13 23.54 2.12 -27.85
CA SER A 13 24.94 2.51 -28.12
C SER A 13 25.85 1.29 -28.28
N GLU A 14 25.81 0.33 -27.36
CA GLU A 14 26.62 -0.89 -27.41
C GLU A 14 26.30 -1.74 -28.66
N TYR A 15 25.03 -1.75 -29.07
CA TYR A 15 24.61 -2.43 -30.29
C TYR A 15 25.19 -1.76 -31.54
N ARG A 16 25.14 -0.42 -31.63
CA ARG A 16 25.78 0.34 -32.72
C ARG A 16 27.27 0.04 -32.83
N ASP A 17 27.98 0.03 -31.71
CA ASP A 17 29.43 -0.26 -31.69
C ASP A 17 29.75 -1.66 -32.22
N THR A 18 28.90 -2.64 -31.87
CA THR A 18 29.04 -4.02 -32.35
C THR A 18 28.83 -4.11 -33.87
N VAL A 19 27.78 -3.45 -34.39
CA VAL A 19 27.47 -3.41 -35.82
C VAL A 19 28.59 -2.72 -36.60
N ALA A 20 29.09 -1.58 -36.12
CA ALA A 20 30.18 -0.85 -36.77
C ALA A 20 31.45 -1.68 -36.89
N ARG A 21 31.81 -2.40 -35.82
CA ARG A 21 33.00 -3.26 -35.80
C ARG A 21 32.88 -4.43 -36.78
N ARG A 22 31.72 -5.07 -36.83
CA ARG A 22 31.45 -6.19 -37.75
C ARG A 22 31.42 -5.74 -39.20
N TYR A 23 30.84 -4.57 -39.47
CA TYR A 23 30.88 -3.95 -40.80
C TYR A 23 32.32 -3.75 -41.26
N PHE A 24 33.16 -3.12 -40.43
CA PHE A 24 34.56 -2.88 -40.77
C PHE A 24 35.36 -4.18 -41.02
N THR A 25 35.13 -5.23 -40.23
CA THR A 25 35.78 -6.53 -40.44
C THR A 25 35.48 -7.12 -41.81
N VAL A 26 34.28 -6.87 -42.33
CA VAL A 26 33.78 -7.45 -43.57
C VAL A 26 34.08 -6.60 -44.79
N THR A 27 33.94 -5.27 -44.70
CA THR A 27 34.09 -4.35 -45.84
C THR A 27 35.45 -3.67 -45.88
N GLY A 28 36.23 -3.73 -44.79
CA GLY A 28 37.50 -3.02 -44.67
C GLY A 28 37.39 -1.49 -44.63
N SER A 29 36.17 -0.95 -44.58
CA SER A 29 35.89 0.49 -44.56
C SER A 29 34.97 0.86 -43.40
N GLN A 30 35.09 2.09 -42.91
CA GLN A 30 34.24 2.58 -41.81
C GLN A 30 32.84 2.88 -42.37
N PRO A 31 31.76 2.43 -41.71
CA PRO A 31 30.42 2.79 -42.14
C PRO A 31 30.18 4.28 -41.91
N ASP A 32 29.45 4.93 -42.81
CA ASP A 32 28.87 6.24 -42.57
C ASP A 32 27.74 6.17 -41.54
N GLU A 33 27.47 7.29 -40.87
CA GLU A 33 26.53 7.31 -39.75
C GLU A 33 25.11 6.92 -40.17
N ALA A 34 24.68 7.30 -41.37
CA ALA A 34 23.37 6.95 -41.91
C ALA A 34 23.25 5.43 -42.18
N THR A 35 24.31 4.80 -42.68
CA THR A 35 24.37 3.35 -42.83
C THR A 35 24.35 2.67 -41.47
N LEU A 36 25.11 3.16 -40.49
CA LEU A 36 25.14 2.59 -39.15
C LEU A 36 23.77 2.65 -38.46
N ASP A 37 23.08 3.79 -38.56
CA ASP A 37 21.71 3.98 -38.08
C ASP A 37 20.77 2.95 -38.70
N THR A 38 20.80 2.84 -40.03
CA THR A 38 19.91 1.93 -40.76
C THR A 38 20.17 0.48 -40.37
N LEU A 39 21.43 0.06 -40.26
CA LEU A 39 21.81 -1.29 -39.84
C LEU A 39 21.38 -1.58 -38.40
N ALA A 40 21.51 -0.61 -37.50
CA ALA A 40 21.16 -0.75 -36.10
C ALA A 40 19.63 -0.73 -35.86
N GLU A 41 18.87 0.04 -36.64
CA GLU A 41 17.43 0.23 -36.43
C GLU A 41 16.56 -0.75 -37.22
N THR A 42 16.94 -1.11 -38.45
CA THR A 42 16.09 -1.93 -39.32
C THR A 42 16.45 -3.41 -39.31
N GLY A 43 17.68 -3.75 -38.90
CA GLY A 43 18.20 -5.11 -39.02
C GLY A 43 18.34 -5.60 -40.46
N GLU A 44 18.06 -4.77 -41.48
CA GLU A 44 18.21 -5.11 -42.92
C GLU A 44 19.68 -5.07 -43.38
N GLY A 45 20.61 -5.42 -42.49
CA GLY A 45 22.03 -5.41 -42.80
C GLY A 45 22.44 -6.38 -43.88
N GLU A 46 21.63 -7.41 -44.13
CA GLU A 46 21.84 -8.39 -45.18
C GLU A 46 21.92 -7.75 -46.57
N ARG A 47 20.96 -6.90 -46.95
CA ARG A 47 20.94 -6.30 -48.30
C ARG A 47 22.05 -5.29 -48.50
N PHE A 48 22.40 -4.56 -47.45
CA PHE A 48 23.41 -3.50 -47.53
C PHE A 48 24.83 -4.06 -47.48
N LEU A 49 25.12 -5.01 -46.58
CA LEU A 49 26.38 -5.75 -46.55
C LEU A 49 26.56 -6.49 -47.88
N GLN A 50 25.55 -7.20 -48.38
CA GLN A 50 25.62 -7.85 -49.70
C GLN A 50 25.99 -6.87 -50.83
N ARG A 51 25.54 -5.61 -50.76
CA ARG A 51 25.86 -4.58 -51.76
C ARG A 51 27.30 -4.06 -51.63
N ALA A 52 27.75 -3.76 -50.41
CA ALA A 52 29.13 -3.33 -50.15
C ALA A 52 30.16 -4.40 -50.52
N ILE A 53 29.77 -5.67 -50.45
CA ILE A 53 30.67 -6.82 -50.68
C ILE A 53 30.56 -7.33 -52.12
N ALA A 54 29.45 -7.06 -52.82
CA ALA A 54 29.38 -7.21 -54.27
C ALA A 54 30.46 -6.35 -54.96
N GLU A 55 30.90 -5.26 -54.33
CA GLU A 55 32.02 -4.44 -54.77
C GLU A 55 33.40 -5.01 -54.36
N GLN A 56 33.50 -5.81 -53.29
CA GLN A 56 34.76 -6.35 -52.75
C GLN A 56 34.69 -7.84 -52.37
N GLN A 57 35.04 -8.70 -53.35
CA GLN A 57 35.60 -10.09 -53.35
C GLN A 57 35.45 -11.10 -52.16
N GLY A 58 34.64 -10.89 -51.12
CA GLY A 58 34.57 -11.80 -49.96
C GLY A 58 33.15 -12.31 -49.65
N ARG A 59 32.64 -13.32 -50.36
CA ARG A 59 31.24 -13.80 -50.18
C ARG A 59 31.00 -14.76 -49.00
N GLY A 60 32.02 -15.47 -48.50
CA GLY A 60 31.85 -16.60 -47.59
C GLY A 60 31.71 -16.25 -46.11
N GLU A 61 32.49 -15.31 -45.60
CA GLU A 61 32.52 -14.91 -44.18
C GLU A 61 31.32 -14.03 -43.79
N VAL A 62 30.66 -13.47 -44.80
CA VAL A 62 29.68 -12.39 -44.71
C VAL A 62 28.31 -12.87 -44.31
N LEU A 63 27.87 -14.00 -44.88
CA LEU A 63 26.57 -14.57 -44.57
C LEU A 63 26.48 -14.93 -43.08
N GLY A 64 27.60 -15.37 -42.47
CA GLY A 64 27.67 -15.61 -41.04
C GLY A 64 27.54 -14.33 -40.21
N VAL A 65 28.24 -13.26 -40.59
CA VAL A 65 28.21 -11.97 -39.87
C VAL A 65 26.83 -11.31 -39.98
N VAL A 66 26.22 -11.35 -41.16
CA VAL A 66 24.86 -10.83 -41.38
C VAL A 66 23.85 -11.58 -40.51
N ALA A 67 23.89 -12.91 -40.51
CA ALA A 67 22.98 -13.72 -39.71
C ALA A 67 23.14 -13.43 -38.20
N GLU A 68 24.39 -13.26 -37.73
CA GLU A 68 24.69 -12.88 -36.33
C GLU A 68 24.12 -11.48 -35.99
N ILE A 69 24.27 -10.49 -36.88
CA ILE A 69 23.73 -9.14 -36.68
C ILE A 69 22.20 -9.17 -36.62
N GLN A 70 21.56 -9.95 -37.48
CA GLN A 70 20.11 -10.06 -37.55
C GLN A 70 19.52 -10.78 -36.33
N GLU A 71 20.16 -11.85 -35.87
CA GLU A 71 19.79 -12.54 -34.62
C GLU A 71 19.92 -11.59 -33.42
N ARG A 72 21.04 -10.86 -33.33
CA ARG A 72 21.26 -9.83 -32.30
C ARG A 72 20.23 -8.70 -32.38
N HIS A 73 19.86 -8.26 -33.58
CA HIS A 73 18.84 -7.24 -33.78
C HIS A 73 17.49 -7.68 -33.20
N GLY A 74 17.07 -8.91 -33.51
CA GLY A 74 15.84 -9.48 -32.96
C GLY A 74 15.83 -9.49 -31.43
N ALA A 75 16.95 -9.91 -30.82
CA ALA A 75 17.09 -9.89 -29.36
C ALA A 75 17.03 -8.47 -28.76
N VAL A 76 17.62 -7.47 -29.42
CA VAL A 76 17.54 -6.06 -28.98
C VAL A 76 16.13 -5.50 -29.15
N ALA A 77 15.44 -5.82 -30.24
CA ALA A 77 14.06 -5.41 -30.49
C ALA A 77 13.09 -6.01 -29.46
N ASP A 78 13.29 -7.27 -29.06
CA ASP A 78 12.49 -7.91 -28.02
C ASP A 78 12.77 -7.29 -26.64
N LEU A 79 14.04 -6.99 -26.33
CA LEU A 79 14.39 -6.24 -25.12
C LEU A 79 13.74 -4.86 -25.10
N GLU A 80 13.72 -4.13 -26.22
CA GLU A 80 13.07 -2.83 -26.34
C GLU A 80 11.56 -2.92 -26.08
N ARG A 81 10.88 -3.94 -26.62
CA ARG A 81 9.47 -4.20 -26.33
C ARG A 81 9.22 -4.47 -24.84
N SER A 82 10.00 -5.37 -24.24
CA SER A 82 9.88 -5.68 -22.80
C SER A 82 10.14 -4.45 -21.93
N LEU A 83 11.08 -3.59 -22.34
CA LEU A 83 11.36 -2.33 -21.68
C LEU A 83 10.12 -1.40 -21.77
N LEU A 84 9.53 -1.23 -22.95
CA LEU A 84 8.32 -0.40 -23.12
C LEU A 84 7.13 -0.90 -22.28
N GLU A 85 6.91 -2.21 -22.22
CA GLU A 85 5.89 -2.80 -21.36
C GLU A 85 6.16 -2.51 -19.87
N LEU A 86 7.41 -2.63 -19.43
CA LEU A 86 7.78 -2.34 -18.06
C LEU A 86 7.59 -0.85 -17.72
N GLN A 87 7.91 0.05 -18.66
CA GLN A 87 7.62 1.47 -18.52
C GLN A 87 6.12 1.73 -18.35
N GLN A 88 5.27 1.04 -19.11
CA GLN A 88 3.82 1.15 -18.99
C GLN A 88 3.34 0.66 -17.62
N VAL A 89 3.78 -0.52 -17.16
CA VAL A 89 3.45 -1.04 -15.83
C VAL A 89 3.87 -0.08 -14.72
N PHE A 90 5.04 0.55 -14.83
CA PHE A 90 5.52 1.52 -13.85
C PHE A 90 4.65 2.79 -13.82
N ASN A 91 4.17 3.23 -14.98
CA ASN A 91 3.28 4.39 -15.09
C ASN A 91 1.88 4.07 -14.52
N ASP A 92 1.33 2.90 -14.83
CA ASP A 92 0.06 2.43 -14.27
C ASP A 92 0.16 2.27 -12.75
N MET A 93 1.31 1.79 -12.25
CA MET A 93 1.59 1.73 -10.81
C MET A 93 1.65 3.13 -10.18
N ALA A 94 2.25 4.12 -10.87
CA ALA A 94 2.29 5.50 -10.38
C ALA A 94 0.87 6.10 -10.25
N VAL A 95 -0.01 5.80 -11.20
CA VAL A 95 -1.44 6.19 -11.14
C VAL A 95 -2.16 5.48 -9.99
N LEU A 96 -1.97 4.16 -9.82
CA LEU A 96 -2.59 3.39 -8.74
C LEU A 96 -2.11 3.81 -7.34
N VAL A 97 -0.84 4.16 -7.19
CA VAL A 97 -0.28 4.68 -5.92
C VAL A 97 -0.80 6.09 -5.64
N ALA A 98 -0.89 6.95 -6.65
CA ALA A 98 -1.49 8.27 -6.51
C ALA A 98 -2.98 8.18 -6.09
N ALA A 99 -3.74 7.25 -6.68
CA ALA A 99 -5.13 7.00 -6.31
C ALA A 99 -5.28 6.41 -4.89
N GLN A 100 -4.33 5.59 -4.44
CA GLN A 100 -4.28 5.05 -3.07
C GLN A 100 -3.83 6.08 -2.01
N GLY A 101 -3.30 7.23 -2.41
CA GLY A 101 -2.89 8.31 -1.50
C GLY A 101 -4.05 8.91 -0.69
N GLU A 102 -5.27 8.89 -1.22
CA GLU A 102 -6.47 9.41 -0.54
C GLU A 102 -6.99 8.44 0.55
N GLN A 103 -6.68 7.15 0.46
CA GLN A 103 -7.17 6.13 1.39
C GLN A 103 -6.30 5.94 2.65
N LEU A 104 -5.09 6.52 2.66
CA LEU A 104 -4.23 6.55 3.85
C LEU A 104 -4.78 7.47 4.96
N ASP A 105 -5.50 8.53 4.58
CA ASP A 105 -6.14 9.47 5.52
C ASP A 105 -7.24 8.78 6.35
N ASP A 106 -7.89 7.75 5.79
CA ASP A 106 -8.97 7.04 6.47
C ASP A 106 -8.44 6.08 7.56
N ILE A 107 -7.24 5.49 7.39
CA ILE A 107 -6.63 4.64 8.44
C ILE A 107 -6.20 5.48 9.64
N GLU A 108 -5.56 6.63 9.41
CA GLU A 108 -5.22 7.57 10.48
C GLU A 108 -6.50 8.08 11.17
N GLY A 109 -7.54 8.37 10.39
CA GLY A 109 -8.88 8.71 10.89
C GLY A 109 -9.54 7.59 11.71
N HIS A 110 -9.42 6.32 11.31
CA HIS A 110 -9.96 5.16 12.03
C HIS A 110 -9.22 4.92 13.35
N VAL A 111 -7.88 4.99 13.35
CA VAL A 111 -7.04 4.84 14.55
C VAL A 111 -7.25 6.02 15.51
N GLY A 112 -7.34 7.25 14.98
CA GLY A 112 -7.66 8.46 15.76
C GLY A 112 -9.04 8.39 16.42
N ARG A 113 -10.06 7.93 15.68
CA ARG A 113 -11.40 7.68 16.22
C ARG A 113 -11.40 6.60 17.29
N ALA A 114 -10.75 5.46 17.04
CA ALA A 114 -10.66 4.37 18.03
C ALA A 114 -10.01 4.84 19.34
N ARG A 115 -8.91 5.61 19.25
CA ARG A 115 -8.26 6.21 20.41
C ARG A 115 -9.19 7.15 21.19
N SER A 116 -9.90 8.04 20.48
CA SER A 116 -10.88 8.95 21.08
C SER A 116 -12.01 8.22 21.83
N PHE A 117 -12.53 7.12 21.27
CA PHE A 117 -13.55 6.30 21.94
C PHE A 117 -13.03 5.66 23.23
N VAL A 118 -11.80 5.15 23.23
CA VAL A 118 -11.17 4.54 24.42
C VAL A 118 -10.93 5.59 25.51
N ASP A 119 -10.44 6.78 25.14
CA ASP A 119 -10.19 7.86 26.09
C ASP A 119 -11.49 8.36 26.73
N ARG A 120 -12.54 8.59 25.93
CA ARG A 120 -13.88 8.95 26.45
C ARG A 120 -14.48 7.83 27.31
N GLY A 121 -14.30 6.57 26.92
CA GLY A 121 -14.75 5.42 27.71
C GLY A 121 -14.07 5.37 29.08
N ARG A 122 -12.77 5.64 29.13
CA ARG A 122 -12.01 5.72 30.39
C ARG A 122 -12.51 6.85 31.29
N GLU A 123 -12.81 8.02 30.74
CA GLU A 123 -13.36 9.14 31.50
C GLU A 123 -14.74 8.82 32.09
N GLN A 124 -15.63 8.22 31.29
CA GLN A 124 -16.94 7.77 31.76
C GLN A 124 -16.83 6.73 32.88
N LEU A 125 -15.90 5.78 32.79
CA LEU A 125 -15.64 4.82 33.86
C LEU A 125 -15.12 5.49 35.14
N GLN A 126 -14.29 6.54 35.02
CA GLN A 126 -13.80 7.30 36.16
C GLN A 126 -14.93 8.07 36.85
N VAL A 127 -15.81 8.71 36.07
CA VAL A 127 -17.01 9.40 36.57
C VAL A 127 -17.97 8.41 37.23
N ALA A 128 -18.24 7.26 36.61
CA ALA A 128 -19.07 6.20 37.17
C ALA A 128 -18.52 5.68 38.50
N ARG A 129 -17.19 5.47 38.59
CA ARG A 129 -16.52 5.07 39.85
C ARG A 129 -16.69 6.14 40.94
N LYS A 130 -16.55 7.42 40.58
CA LYS A 130 -16.74 8.54 41.52
C LYS A 130 -18.18 8.58 42.04
N HIS A 131 -19.17 8.47 41.16
CA HIS A 131 -20.59 8.40 41.54
C HIS A 131 -20.92 7.17 42.39
N GLN A 132 -20.38 6.00 42.05
CA GLN A 132 -20.58 4.79 42.85
C GLN A 132 -20.02 4.97 44.28
N LYS A 133 -18.84 5.59 44.42
CA LYS A 133 -18.23 5.84 45.73
C LYS A 133 -19.03 6.85 46.57
N SER A 134 -19.58 7.89 45.95
CA SER A 134 -20.40 8.88 46.68
C SER A 134 -21.80 8.35 47.02
N SER A 135 -22.42 7.60 46.11
CA SER A 135 -23.79 7.08 46.27
C SER A 135 -23.92 6.16 47.49
N ARG A 136 -22.92 5.29 47.76
CA ARG A 136 -22.92 4.39 48.92
C ARG A 136 -23.20 5.08 50.26
N LYS A 137 -22.68 6.30 50.46
CA LYS A 137 -22.91 7.06 51.69
C LYS A 137 -24.36 7.54 51.79
N TRP A 138 -24.89 8.08 50.70
CA TRP A 138 -26.27 8.54 50.61
C TRP A 138 -27.29 7.40 50.69
N THR A 139 -27.00 6.24 50.09
CA THR A 139 -27.84 5.05 50.21
C THR A 139 -27.93 4.56 51.66
N CYS A 140 -26.81 4.56 52.39
CA CYS A 140 -26.79 4.15 53.81
C CYS A 140 -27.61 5.12 54.67
N ILE A 141 -27.46 6.44 54.46
CA ILE A 141 -28.26 7.46 55.15
C ILE A 141 -29.75 7.29 54.83
N GLY A 142 -30.11 7.06 53.56
CA GLY A 142 -31.49 6.85 53.14
C GLY A 142 -32.13 5.60 53.77
N ILE A 143 -31.41 4.48 53.82
CA ILE A 143 -31.87 3.25 54.51
C ILE A 143 -32.05 3.51 56.02
N GLY A 144 -31.13 4.23 56.65
CA GLY A 144 -31.23 4.59 58.06
C GLY A 144 -32.49 5.41 58.37
N ILE A 145 -32.78 6.44 57.56
CA ILE A 145 -33.99 7.26 57.72
C ILE A 145 -35.26 6.41 57.52
N LEU A 146 -35.28 5.53 56.52
CA LEU A 146 -36.41 4.63 56.27
C LEU A 146 -36.69 3.73 57.49
N LEU A 147 -35.66 3.15 58.10
CA LEU A 147 -35.81 2.31 59.29
C LEU A 147 -36.39 3.09 60.47
N VAL A 148 -35.93 4.34 60.69
CA VAL A 148 -36.46 5.21 61.75
C VAL A 148 -37.95 5.51 61.54
N VAL A 149 -38.36 5.82 60.30
CA VAL A 149 -39.77 6.06 59.96
C VAL A 149 -40.63 4.82 60.25
N ILE A 150 -40.16 3.63 59.87
CA ILE A 150 -40.85 2.37 60.19
C ILE A 150 -40.99 2.20 61.72
N LEU A 151 -39.94 2.47 62.47
CA LEU A 151 -39.92 2.37 63.93
C LEU A 151 -40.96 3.31 64.58
N ILE A 152 -41.05 4.55 64.10
CA ILE A 152 -42.04 5.54 64.55
C ILE A 152 -43.47 5.08 64.27
N ILE A 153 -43.73 4.40 63.15
CA ILE A 153 -45.07 3.88 62.82
C ILE A 153 -45.41 2.64 63.64
N VAL A 154 -44.45 1.72 63.83
CA VAL A 154 -44.69 0.43 64.48
C VAL A 154 -44.84 0.55 66.00
N ILE A 155 -44.03 1.36 66.68
CA ILE A 155 -44.10 1.54 68.15
C ILE A 155 -45.52 1.87 68.66
N PRO A 156 -46.22 2.90 68.16
CA PRO A 156 -47.53 3.27 68.68
C PRO A 156 -48.58 2.20 68.39
N ILE A 157 -48.47 1.47 67.27
CA ILE A 157 -49.38 0.36 66.94
C ILE A 157 -49.19 -0.78 67.94
N VAL A 158 -47.95 -1.16 68.24
CA VAL A 158 -47.64 -2.23 69.20
C VAL A 158 -48.04 -1.82 70.62
N LEU A 159 -47.71 -0.62 71.09
CA LEU A 159 -48.10 -0.13 72.42
C LEU A 159 -49.63 -0.07 72.57
N LYS A 160 -50.34 0.40 71.54
CA LYS A 160 -51.82 0.40 71.54
C LYS A 160 -52.38 -1.02 71.60
N ASN A 161 -51.78 -1.96 70.88
CA ASN A 161 -52.22 -3.35 70.88
C ASN A 161 -51.98 -4.05 72.23
N THR A 162 -50.81 -3.85 72.85
CA THR A 162 -50.49 -4.38 74.18
C THR A 162 -51.40 -3.78 75.26
N ASN A 163 -51.66 -2.46 75.23
CA ASN A 163 -52.60 -1.84 76.17
C ASN A 163 -54.03 -2.38 76.01
N LYS A 164 -54.49 -2.62 74.77
CA LYS A 164 -55.80 -3.23 74.52
C LYS A 164 -55.88 -4.66 75.06
N SER A 165 -54.80 -5.45 74.91
CA SER A 165 -54.73 -6.81 75.47
C SER A 165 -54.70 -6.82 77.00
N ASN A 166 -53.98 -5.90 77.64
CA ASN A 166 -53.95 -5.78 79.10
C ASN A 166 -55.31 -5.36 79.68
N ASN A 167 -56.04 -4.45 79.03
CA ASN A 167 -57.37 -4.04 79.49
C ASN A 167 -58.41 -5.17 79.35
N ASN A 168 -58.26 -6.06 78.36
CA ASN A 168 -59.15 -7.21 78.19
C ASN A 168 -58.86 -8.35 79.21
N ASN A 169 -57.66 -8.43 79.77
CA ASN A 169 -57.31 -9.42 80.80
C ASN A 169 -57.69 -8.96 82.23
N GLY A 170 -58.15 -7.71 82.39
CA GLY A 170 -58.60 -7.16 83.67
C GLY A 170 -60.12 -7.28 83.94
N GLN A 171 -60.86 -7.96 83.07
CA GLN A 171 -62.27 -8.31 83.29
C GLN A 171 -62.45 -9.83 83.29
N GLN A 172 -61.99 -10.49 84.34
CA GLN A 172 -62.60 -11.71 84.88
C GLN A 172 -63.07 -11.42 86.29
#